data_AF-A0A956EA74-F1
#
_entry.id   AF-A0A956EA74-F1
#
_cell.length_a   1.000
_cell.length_b   1.000
_cell.length_c   1.000
_cell.angle_alpha   90.00
_cell.angle_beta   90.00
_cell.angle_gamma   90.00
#
_symmetry.space_group_name_H-M   'P 1'
#
loop_
_entity.id
_entity.type
_entity.pdbx_description
1 polymer ?
#
loop_
_entity_poly.entity_id
_entity_poly.type
_entity_poly.pdbx_seq_one_letter_code
_entity_poly.pdbx_strand_id
1 'polypeptide(L)'
;MIVSLDVAQRIRAELLRVKRLRDGVLAAARAGDGQRTLAGAEELGRALDDTLGLVDAVLDAVEEDHPSGLRPQPALPRVPRVSAQRGLRAKQGG
;
A
#
# COMPACT_ATOMS: atom_id res chain seq x y z
N MET A 1 4.79 17.78 -0.45
CA MET A 1 3.86 16.65 -0.25
C MET A 1 4.70 15.50 0.27
N ILE A 2 4.62 15.17 1.56
CA ILE A 2 5.44 14.13 2.18
C ILE A 2 4.70 12.81 2.01
N VAL A 3 5.22 11.91 1.17
CA VAL A 3 4.79 10.52 1.18
C VAL A 3 5.31 9.92 2.49
N SER A 4 4.44 9.63 3.44
CA SER A 4 4.88 9.02 4.71
C SER A 4 5.44 7.62 4.46
N LEU A 5 6.45 7.20 5.22
CA LEU A 5 7.04 5.86 5.17
C LEU A 5 6.00 4.71 5.14
N ASP A 6 4.88 4.84 5.86
CA ASP A 6 3.76 3.87 5.80
C ASP A 6 3.15 3.75 4.39
N VAL A 7 2.97 4.89 3.72
CA VAL A 7 2.48 4.94 2.33
C VAL A 7 3.52 4.34 1.38
N ALA A 8 4.81 4.59 1.60
CA ALA A 8 5.88 4.00 0.81
C ALA A 8 5.89 2.46 0.90
N GLN A 9 5.77 1.92 2.12
CA GLN A 9 5.69 0.47 2.36
C GLN A 9 4.43 -0.15 1.73
N ARG A 10 3.28 0.54 1.80
CA ARG A 10 2.05 0.09 1.14
C ARG A 10 2.16 0.08 -0.37
N ILE A 11 2.78 1.10 -0.97
CA ILE A 11 3.04 1.14 -2.41
C ILE A 11 3.96 -0.03 -2.79
N ARG A 12 5.02 -0.31 -2.01
CA ARG A 12 5.94 -1.43 -2.25
C ARG A 12 5.24 -2.79 -2.26
N ALA A 13 4.32 -3.02 -1.32
CA ALA A 13 3.51 -4.23 -1.29
C ALA A 13 2.63 -4.38 -2.54
N GLU A 14 2.06 -3.28 -3.04
CA GLU A 14 1.25 -3.29 -4.26
C GLU A 14 2.12 -3.48 -5.52
N LEU A 15 3.34 -2.92 -5.57
CA LEU A 15 4.30 -3.18 -6.65
C LEU A 15 4.58 -4.69 -6.78
N LEU A 16 4.84 -5.38 -5.66
CA LEU A 16 5.05 -6.83 -5.65
C LEU A 16 3.83 -7.61 -6.17
N ARG A 17 2.62 -7.16 -5.82
CA ARG A 17 1.39 -7.77 -6.32
C ARG A 17 1.26 -7.59 -7.84
N VAL A 18 1.56 -6.41 -8.35
CA VAL A 18 1.51 -6.10 -9.78
C VAL A 18 2.54 -6.91 -10.57
N LYS A 19 3.78 -7.06 -10.05
CA LYS A 19 4.81 -7.95 -10.63
C LYS A 19 4.29 -9.38 -10.80
N ARG A 20 3.66 -9.95 -9.75
CA ARG A 20 3.09 -11.31 -9.81
C ARG A 20 1.94 -11.43 -10.82
N LEU A 21 1.06 -10.44 -10.91
CA LEU A 21 -0.03 -10.46 -11.88
C LEU A 21 0.49 -10.45 -13.32
N ARG A 22 1.50 -9.61 -13.60
CA ARG A 22 2.18 -9.58 -14.89
C ARG A 22 2.77 -10.94 -15.25
N ASP A 23 3.50 -11.57 -14.33
CA ASP A 23 4.12 -12.87 -14.57
C ASP A 23 3.07 -13.94 -14.91
N GLY A 24 1.91 -13.90 -14.22
CA GLY A 24 0.77 -14.76 -14.52
C GLY A 24 0.16 -14.50 -15.90
N VAL A 25 0.02 -13.23 -16.30
CA VAL A 25 -0.49 -12.85 -17.64
C VAL A 25 0.48 -13.29 -18.74
N LEU A 26 1.79 -13.12 -18.54
CA LEU A 26 2.81 -13.59 -19.47
C LEU A 26 2.80 -15.11 -19.60
N ALA A 27 2.67 -15.83 -18.49
CA ALA A 27 2.56 -17.29 -18.50
C ALA A 27 1.29 -17.76 -19.23
N ALA A 28 0.15 -17.10 -19.01
CA ALA A 28 -1.10 -17.40 -19.70
C ALA A 28 -1.01 -17.10 -21.21
N ALA A 29 -0.38 -15.98 -21.59
CA ALA A 29 -0.16 -15.62 -22.98
C ALA A 29 0.74 -16.62 -23.71
N ARG A 30 1.76 -17.16 -23.03
CA ARG A 30 2.62 -18.23 -23.57
C ARG A 30 1.87 -19.55 -23.75
N ALA A 31 0.91 -19.85 -22.88
CA ALA A 31 0.11 -21.07 -22.95
C ALA A 31 -1.04 -21.01 -23.98
N GLY A 32 -1.41 -19.81 -24.47
CA GLY A 32 -2.63 -19.56 -25.26
C GLY A 32 -2.49 -19.52 -26.79
N ASP A 33 -1.40 -19.99 -27.38
CA ASP A 33 -1.20 -20.16 -28.85
C ASP A 33 -1.54 -18.95 -29.73
N GLY A 34 -0.95 -17.79 -29.44
CA GLY A 34 -0.98 -16.66 -30.35
C GLY A 34 0.26 -15.76 -30.24
N GLN A 35 1.17 -15.83 -31.22
CA GLN A 35 2.38 -14.98 -31.30
C GLN A 35 2.08 -13.48 -31.10
N ARG A 36 0.95 -12.98 -31.63
CA ARG A 36 0.52 -11.58 -31.46
C ARG A 36 0.09 -11.26 -30.02
N THR A 37 -0.62 -12.18 -29.36
CA THR A 37 -1.04 -12.05 -27.97
C THR A 37 0.15 -12.11 -27.02
N LEU A 38 1.12 -12.99 -27.30
CA LEU A 38 2.35 -13.09 -26.54
C LEU A 38 3.24 -11.85 -26.70
N ALA A 39 3.46 -11.39 -27.93
CA ALA A 39 4.25 -10.19 -28.19
C ALA A 39 3.67 -8.95 -27.49
N GLY A 40 2.34 -8.76 -27.56
CA GLY A 40 1.67 -7.67 -26.85
C GLY A 40 1.74 -7.80 -25.32
N ALA A 41 1.66 -9.02 -24.79
CA ALA A 41 1.81 -9.26 -23.36
C ALA A 41 3.25 -9.00 -22.87
N GLU A 42 4.26 -9.37 -23.66
CA GLU A 42 5.68 -9.12 -23.36
C GLU A 42 6.05 -7.64 -23.46
N GLU A 43 5.48 -6.91 -24.42
CA GLU A 43 5.64 -5.46 -24.53
C GLU A 43 5.00 -4.74 -23.33
N LEU A 44 3.77 -5.13 -22.97
CA LEU A 44 3.09 -4.63 -21.78
C LEU A 44 3.89 -4.96 -20.50
N GLY A 45 4.44 -6.17 -20.42
CA GLY A 45 5.26 -6.61 -19.29
C GLY A 45 6.51 -5.76 -19.10
N ARG A 46 7.20 -5.41 -20.21
CA ARG A 46 8.37 -4.53 -20.20
C ARG A 46 8.02 -3.09 -19.79
N ALA A 47 6.98 -2.50 -20.39
CA ALA A 47 6.54 -1.15 -20.02
C ALA A 47 6.13 -1.06 -18.54
N LEU A 48 5.54 -2.14 -18.02
CA LEU A 48 5.21 -2.26 -16.62
C LEU A 48 6.46 -2.40 -15.75
N ASP A 49 7.46 -3.19 -16.14
CA ASP A 49 8.75 -3.28 -15.43
C ASP A 49 9.43 -1.91 -15.31
N ASP A 50 9.51 -1.16 -16.41
CA ASP A 50 10.11 0.18 -16.42
C ASP A 50 9.38 1.12 -15.45
N THR A 51 8.05 1.10 -15.48
CA THR A 51 7.21 1.91 -14.58
C THR A 51 7.41 1.51 -13.13
N LEU A 52 7.40 0.20 -12.83
CA LEU A 52 7.58 -0.30 -11.47
C LEU A 52 8.99 0.01 -10.95
N GLY A 53 10.01 -0.02 -11.80
CA GLY A 53 11.38 0.37 -11.46
C GLY A 53 11.50 1.85 -11.10
N LEU A 54 10.83 2.74 -11.85
CA LEU A 54 10.76 4.16 -11.50
C LEU A 54 10.07 4.39 -10.15
N VAL A 55 9.00 3.66 -9.86
CA VAL A 55 8.32 3.77 -8.56
C VAL A 55 9.22 3.25 -7.44
N ASP A 56 9.89 2.11 -7.61
CA ASP A 56 10.81 1.56 -6.59
C ASP A 56 11.94 2.55 -6.28
N ALA A 57 12.55 3.18 -7.30
CA ALA A 57 13.59 4.19 -7.11
C ALA A 57 13.09 5.45 -6.37
N VAL A 58 11.85 5.88 -6.62
CA VAL A 58 11.22 6.98 -5.87
C VAL A 58 10.95 6.57 -4.42
N LEU A 59 10.54 5.32 -4.17
CA LEU A 59 10.35 4.82 -2.82
C LEU A 59 11.67 4.74 -2.05
N ASP A 60 12.74 4.27 -2.69
CA ASP A 60 14.08 4.24 -2.09
C ASP A 60 14.54 5.66 -1.73
N ALA A 61 14.36 6.64 -2.62
CA ALA A 61 14.66 8.05 -2.33
C ALA A 61 13.83 8.61 -1.16
N VAL A 62 12.54 8.25 -1.08
CA VAL A 62 11.66 8.64 0.05
C VAL A 62 12.13 8.00 1.36
N GLU A 63 12.58 6.74 1.34
CA GLU A 63 13.12 6.04 2.51
C GLU A 63 14.46 6.65 2.96
N GLU A 64 15.34 7.03 2.03
CA GLU A 64 16.62 7.72 2.31
C GLU A 64 16.41 9.13 2.88
N ASP A 65 15.46 9.90 2.35
CA ASP A 65 15.08 11.24 2.84
C ASP A 65 14.30 11.19 4.17
N HIS A 66 13.90 10.00 4.61
CA HIS A 66 13.41 9.73 5.95
C HIS A 66 14.50 9.02 6.78
N PRO A 67 15.63 9.68 7.12
CA PRO A 67 16.58 9.11 8.07
C PRO A 67 15.79 8.89 9.34
N SER A 68 15.74 7.65 9.80
CA SER A 68 15.08 7.26 11.03
C SER A 68 15.63 8.07 12.20
N GLY A 69 15.06 9.25 12.42
CA GLY A 69 15.01 9.92 13.70
C GLY A 69 14.05 9.10 14.55
N LEU A 70 14.55 8.03 15.14
CA LEU A 70 13.96 7.38 16.29
C LEU A 70 13.86 8.41 17.43
N ARG A 71 12.88 9.31 17.35
CA ARG A 71 12.28 9.87 18.55
C ARG A 71 10.93 9.17 18.70
N PRO A 72 10.75 8.38 19.77
CA PRO A 72 9.41 7.97 20.16
C PRO A 72 8.60 9.26 20.27
N GLN A 73 7.52 9.35 19.48
CA GLN A 73 6.53 10.38 19.74
C GLN A 73 6.10 10.21 21.21
N PRO A 74 6.13 11.26 22.05
CA PRO A 74 5.60 11.13 23.40
C PRO A 74 4.16 10.64 23.25
N ALA A 75 3.86 9.51 23.88
CA ALA A 75 2.54 8.93 23.84
C ALA A 75 1.53 10.02 24.19
N LEU A 76 0.63 10.33 23.24
CA LEU A 76 -0.46 11.25 23.49
C LEU A 76 -1.17 10.79 24.77
N PRO A 77 -1.40 11.68 25.76
CA PRO A 77 -2.05 11.30 26.99
C PRO A 77 -3.38 10.65 26.63
N ARG A 78 -3.59 9.41 27.08
CA ARG A 78 -4.85 8.71 26.94
C ARG A 78 -5.91 9.56 27.64
N VAL A 79 -6.65 10.33 26.85
CA VAL A 79 -7.80 11.07 27.35
C VAL A 79 -8.79 10.01 27.87
N PRO A 80 -9.20 10.05 29.15
CA PRO A 80 -10.18 9.11 29.67
C PRO A 80 -11.43 9.18 28.78
N ARG A 81 -11.77 8.05 28.18
CA ARG A 81 -13.00 7.89 27.41
C ARG A 81 -14.16 8.02 28.41
N VAL A 82 -14.75 9.20 28.51
CA VAL A 82 -16.00 9.37 29.26
C VAL A 82 -17.08 8.66 28.47
N SER A 83 -17.38 7.42 28.86
CA SER A 83 -18.60 6.71 28.50
C SER A 83 -19.48 6.65 29.74
N ALA A 84 -20.24 7.71 29.98
CA ALA A 84 -21.47 7.64 30.76
C ALA A 84 -22.60 7.91 29.74
N GLN A 85 -22.98 6.88 28.99
CA GLN A 85 -24.06 5.96 29.35
C GLN A 85 -25.41 6.68 29.27
N ARG A 86 -26.00 6.61 28.06
CA ARG A 86 -27.40 6.87 27.83
C ARG A 86 -28.23 5.81 28.57
N GLY A 87 -29.07 6.26 29.49
CA GLY A 87 -30.32 5.59 29.85
C GLY A 87 -30.37 4.98 31.24
N LEU A 88 -31.03 5.66 32.17
CA LEU A 88 -31.88 5.04 33.19
C LEU A 88 -33.02 6.02 33.53
N ARG A 89 -34.11 5.91 32.77
CA ARG A 89 -35.43 6.36 33.21
C ARG A 89 -35.93 5.32 34.19
N ALA A 90 -35.76 5.56 35.48
CA ALA A 90 -36.51 4.91 36.54
C ALA A 90 -36.39 5.74 37.82
N LYS A 91 -37.41 6.54 38.12
CA LYS A 91 -38.16 6.51 39.38
C LYS A 91 -39.37 7.44 39.26
N GLN A 92 -40.54 6.82 39.28
CA GLN A 92 -41.80 7.42 39.70
C GLN A 92 -41.72 7.79 41.19
N GLY A 93 -42.50 8.79 41.61
CA GLY A 93 -43.12 8.84 42.95
C GLY A 93 -42.37 9.62 44.03
N GLY A 94 -43.01 10.69 44.52
CA GLY A 94 -42.60 11.53 45.65
C GLY A 94 -43.33 12.85 45.60
#